data_AF-A0A538KXP1-F1
#
_entry.id   AF-A0A538KXP1-F1
#
_cell.length_a   1.000
_cell.length_b   1.000
_cell.length_c   1.000
_cell.angle_alpha   90.00
_cell.angle_beta   90.00
_cell.angle_gamma   90.00
#
_symmetry.space_group_name_H-M   'P 1'
#
loop_
_entity.id
_entity.type
_entity.pdbx_description
1 polymer ?
#
loop_
_entity_poly.entity_id
_entity_poly.type
_entity_poly.pdbx_seq_one_letter_code
_entity_poly.pdbx_strand_id
1 'polypeptide(L)'
;MATEQVVEQQHEDPTAYAGVLRFYELAKRAEWQVRDLPWGEIPPIPETKGAPQKVARRRDMWRSVITQQLQADELACEMASQLLNIAPDHEAKLYYSTMVQDESRHTEAWLRLSGEIGGTAERDPHLDALAHMTLEADTLEEKVFQMQVFYERLIISRFRLIARSSRGTLLEDLCNRLTTDDGIHHGAGMAYEKVLLQNASKQTKQKLVDAANRLLPTFVEHALWRPKERAFIGRAMHARDIERLKEDLEIGVRLAESLGLDVSEVQLPV
;
A
#
# COMPACT_ATOMS: atom_id res chain seq x y z
N MET A 1 11.02 -17.51 26.50
CA MET A 1 10.03 -18.54 26.12
C MET A 1 10.65 -19.38 25.04
N ALA A 2 10.61 -20.71 25.14
CA ALA A 2 11.16 -21.58 24.11
C ALA A 2 10.31 -21.43 22.84
N THR A 3 10.94 -21.19 21.70
CA THR A 3 10.28 -21.15 20.40
C THR A 3 9.66 -22.52 20.15
N GLU A 4 8.33 -22.59 20.03
CA GLU A 4 7.65 -23.82 19.60
C GLU A 4 8.21 -24.28 18.25
N GLN A 5 8.44 -25.58 18.10
CA GLN A 5 8.89 -26.16 16.84
C GLN A 5 7.82 -25.93 15.77
N VAL A 6 8.25 -25.39 14.63
CA VAL A 6 7.41 -25.27 13.43
C VAL A 6 6.94 -26.66 13.05
N VAL A 7 5.65 -26.93 13.25
CA VAL A 7 5.01 -28.14 12.74
C VAL A 7 5.03 -28.04 11.21
N GLU A 8 5.76 -28.96 10.57
CA GLU A 8 5.84 -29.05 9.11
C GLU A 8 4.43 -29.37 8.58
N GLN A 9 3.76 -28.36 8.00
CA GLN A 9 2.45 -28.56 7.38
C GLN A 9 2.66 -29.29 6.05
N GLN A 10 2.16 -30.52 5.95
CA GLN A 10 2.12 -31.24 4.68
C GLN A 10 1.00 -30.65 3.81
N HIS A 11 1.38 -29.98 2.71
CA HIS A 11 0.41 -29.44 1.75
C HIS A 11 -0.25 -30.58 0.95
N GLU A 12 -1.57 -30.52 0.79
CA GLU A 12 -2.34 -31.51 0.00
C GLU A 12 -2.09 -31.36 -1.52
N ASP A 13 -1.75 -30.16 -2.01
CA ASP A 13 -1.46 -29.89 -3.43
C ASP A 13 -0.50 -28.69 -3.64
N PRO A 14 0.80 -28.93 -3.95
CA PRO A 14 1.77 -27.86 -4.23
C PRO A 14 1.42 -26.97 -5.43
N THR A 15 0.53 -27.40 -6.33
CA THR A 15 0.17 -26.60 -7.51
C THR A 15 -0.71 -25.39 -7.17
N ALA A 16 -1.38 -25.40 -6.01
CA ALA A 16 -2.20 -24.29 -5.53
C ALA A 16 -1.40 -22.98 -5.36
N TYR A 17 -0.11 -23.09 -5.03
CA TYR A 17 0.79 -21.96 -4.78
C TYR A 17 1.57 -21.48 -6.00
N ALA A 18 1.34 -22.08 -7.18
CA ALA A 18 2.04 -21.70 -8.41
C ALA A 18 1.87 -20.21 -8.75
N GLY A 19 0.72 -19.62 -8.40
CA GLY A 19 0.46 -18.18 -8.54
C GLY A 19 1.38 -17.34 -7.66
N VAL A 20 1.56 -17.72 -6.39
CA VAL A 20 2.43 -17.03 -5.41
C VAL A 20 3.89 -17.13 -5.85
N LEU A 21 4.36 -18.34 -6.22
CA LEU A 21 5.73 -18.56 -6.69
C LEU A 21 6.04 -17.79 -7.98
N ARG A 22 5.06 -17.64 -8.88
CA ARG A 22 5.23 -16.80 -10.07
C ARG A 22 5.50 -15.34 -9.69
N PHE A 23 4.82 -14.81 -8.68
CA PHE A 23 5.08 -13.43 -8.23
C PHE A 23 6.39 -13.31 -7.45
N TYR A 24 6.80 -14.33 -6.72
CA TYR A 24 8.15 -14.39 -6.13
C TYR A 24 9.25 -14.29 -7.21
N GLU A 25 9.14 -15.05 -8.30
CA GLU A 25 10.08 -14.94 -9.42
C GLU A 25 10.00 -13.59 -10.15
N LEU A 26 8.80 -13.00 -10.22
CA LEU A 26 8.62 -11.69 -10.83
C LEU A 26 9.25 -10.57 -9.99
N ALA A 27 9.08 -10.61 -8.65
CA ALA A 27 9.69 -9.65 -7.73
C ALA A 27 11.21 -9.62 -7.88
N LYS A 28 11.86 -10.78 -7.86
CA LYS A 28 13.31 -10.90 -8.08
C LYS A 28 13.79 -10.33 -9.42
N ARG A 29 12.97 -10.44 -10.47
CA ARG A 29 13.32 -9.92 -11.81
C ARG A 29 13.09 -8.42 -11.94
N ALA A 30 12.09 -7.89 -11.25
CA ALA A 30 11.75 -6.47 -11.24
C ALA A 30 12.61 -5.66 -10.27
N GLU A 31 13.36 -6.36 -9.40
CA GLU A 31 14.22 -5.77 -8.37
C GLU A 31 15.07 -4.60 -8.88
N TRP A 32 15.02 -3.49 -8.15
CA TRP A 32 15.86 -2.33 -8.33
C TRP A 32 16.50 -1.92 -6.99
N GLN A 33 17.52 -1.07 -7.04
CA GLN A 33 18.20 -0.55 -5.86
C GLN A 33 18.01 0.96 -5.77
N VAL A 34 18.00 1.52 -4.56
CA VAL A 34 17.80 2.97 -4.36
C VAL A 34 18.83 3.79 -5.15
N ARG A 35 20.05 3.28 -5.30
CA ARG A 35 21.11 3.91 -6.11
C ARG A 35 20.81 3.98 -7.62
N ASP A 36 19.85 3.21 -8.12
CA ASP A 36 19.50 3.15 -9.55
C ASP A 36 18.55 4.28 -9.97
N LEU A 37 18.06 5.07 -9.00
CA LEU A 37 17.32 6.31 -9.25
C LEU A 37 18.30 7.44 -9.63
N PRO A 38 17.89 8.40 -10.49
CA PRO A 38 18.75 9.45 -11.06
C PRO A 38 19.04 10.61 -10.07
N TRP A 39 19.54 10.27 -8.88
CA TRP A 39 19.82 11.23 -7.82
C TRP A 39 20.84 12.29 -8.26
N GLY A 40 20.50 13.56 -8.10
CA GLY A 40 21.36 14.69 -8.46
C GLY A 40 21.51 14.93 -9.97
N GLU A 41 20.98 14.04 -10.82
CA GLU A 41 20.98 14.19 -12.27
C GLU A 41 19.75 14.97 -12.76
N ILE A 42 18.61 14.77 -12.10
CA ILE A 42 17.34 15.45 -12.39
C ILE A 42 16.73 16.06 -11.12
N PRO A 43 15.80 17.03 -11.23
CA PRO A 43 15.15 17.61 -10.05
C PRO A 43 14.43 16.55 -9.21
N PRO A 44 14.48 16.63 -7.87
CA PRO A 44 13.80 15.66 -7.01
C PRO A 44 12.26 15.73 -7.13
N ILE A 45 11.74 16.95 -7.31
CA ILE A 45 10.32 17.28 -7.44
C ILE A 45 10.12 18.39 -8.49
N PRO A 46 8.89 18.63 -8.98
CA PRO A 46 8.62 19.69 -9.95
C PRO A 46 9.06 21.08 -9.47
N GLU A 47 9.88 21.73 -10.27
CA GLU A 47 10.34 23.08 -9.99
C GLU A 47 9.24 24.13 -10.23
N THR A 48 9.13 25.09 -9.31
CA THR A 48 8.21 26.22 -9.45
C THR A 48 8.99 27.51 -9.61
N LYS A 49 8.68 28.29 -10.65
CA LYS A 49 9.21 29.66 -10.85
C LYS A 49 8.26 30.73 -10.31
N GLY A 50 8.81 31.85 -9.85
CA GLY A 50 8.08 33.04 -9.42
C GLY A 50 8.50 33.56 -8.04
N ALA A 51 7.60 34.30 -7.39
CA ALA A 51 7.86 34.88 -6.08
C ALA A 51 8.27 33.82 -5.03
N PRO A 52 9.21 34.11 -4.11
CA PRO A 52 9.70 33.15 -3.12
C PRO A 52 8.59 32.44 -2.32
N GLN A 53 7.54 33.17 -1.94
CA GLN A 53 6.38 32.62 -1.23
C GLN A 53 5.63 31.56 -2.04
N LYS A 54 5.51 31.74 -3.38
CA LYS A 54 4.88 30.77 -4.27
C LYS A 54 5.73 29.50 -4.38
N VAL A 55 7.05 29.66 -4.48
CA VAL A 55 8.01 28.55 -4.55
C VAL A 55 7.96 27.72 -3.26
N ALA A 56 8.05 28.38 -2.10
CA ALA A 56 7.97 27.74 -0.79
C ALA A 56 6.65 26.96 -0.64
N ARG A 57 5.51 27.59 -0.93
CA ARG A 57 4.20 26.92 -0.84
C ARG A 57 4.07 25.69 -1.74
N ARG A 58 4.65 25.71 -2.95
CA ARG A 58 4.63 24.54 -3.86
C ARG A 58 5.56 23.43 -3.38
N ARG A 59 6.71 23.78 -2.81
CA ARG A 59 7.61 22.82 -2.17
C ARG A 59 6.95 22.16 -0.96
N ASP A 60 6.27 22.91 -0.09
CA ASP A 60 5.55 22.37 1.07
C ASP A 60 4.40 21.43 0.67
N MET A 61 3.70 21.73 -0.42
CA MET A 61 2.70 20.83 -1.01
C MET A 61 3.33 19.48 -1.41
N TRP A 62 4.49 19.48 -2.05
CA TRP A 62 5.20 18.23 -2.41
C TRP A 62 5.77 17.49 -1.21
N ARG A 63 6.33 18.21 -0.23
CA ARG A 63 6.73 17.62 1.07
C ARG A 63 5.58 16.89 1.73
N SER A 64 4.39 17.48 1.71
CA SER A 64 3.17 16.87 2.22
C SER A 64 2.75 15.60 1.47
N VAL A 65 2.85 15.57 0.14
CA VAL A 65 2.59 14.35 -0.65
C VAL A 65 3.60 13.26 -0.30
N ILE A 66 4.88 13.59 -0.30
CA ILE A 66 5.97 12.63 -0.01
C ILE A 66 5.90 12.09 1.41
N THR A 67 5.52 12.92 2.38
CA THR A 67 5.38 12.49 3.78
C THR A 67 4.29 11.42 3.94
N GLN A 68 3.19 11.52 3.18
CA GLN A 68 2.14 10.50 3.22
C GLN A 68 2.57 9.18 2.59
N GLN A 69 3.36 9.22 1.51
CA GLN A 69 3.87 8.00 0.91
C GLN A 69 4.94 7.35 1.78
N LEU A 70 5.84 8.16 2.37
CA LEU A 70 6.79 7.68 3.38
C LEU A 70 6.06 6.99 4.55
N GLN A 71 5.02 7.65 5.08
CA GLN A 71 4.21 7.09 6.15
C GLN A 71 3.56 5.75 5.74
N ALA A 72 3.00 5.66 4.53
CA ALA A 72 2.40 4.41 4.05
C ALA A 72 3.43 3.27 3.96
N ASP A 73 4.62 3.54 3.41
CA ASP A 73 5.62 2.49 3.17
C ASP A 73 6.38 2.10 4.46
N GLU A 74 6.50 3.01 5.43
CA GLU A 74 6.95 2.66 6.79
C GLU A 74 6.03 1.56 7.39
N LEU A 75 4.72 1.71 7.21
CA LEU A 75 3.72 0.76 7.68
C LEU A 75 3.71 -0.53 6.85
N ALA A 76 3.86 -0.40 5.53
CA ALA A 76 3.98 -1.54 4.63
C ALA A 76 5.19 -2.41 5.00
N CYS A 77 6.31 -1.79 5.37
CA CYS A 77 7.50 -2.50 5.85
C CYS A 77 7.23 -3.31 7.12
N GLU A 78 6.49 -2.74 8.08
CA GLU A 78 6.05 -3.47 9.28
C GLU A 78 5.10 -4.62 8.94
N MET A 79 4.11 -4.36 8.08
CA MET A 79 3.14 -5.38 7.64
C MET A 79 3.79 -6.53 6.88
N ALA A 80 4.69 -6.25 5.93
CA ALA A 80 5.44 -7.27 5.22
C ALA A 80 6.27 -8.12 6.18
N SER A 81 6.85 -7.50 7.21
CA SER A 81 7.61 -8.20 8.25
C SER A 81 6.72 -9.11 9.09
N GLN A 82 5.50 -8.68 9.45
CA GLN A 82 4.53 -9.54 10.12
C GLN A 82 4.13 -10.71 9.22
N LEU A 83 3.72 -10.45 7.97
CA LEU A 83 3.29 -11.47 7.01
C LEU A 83 4.35 -12.55 6.79
N LEU A 84 5.63 -12.16 6.64
CA LEU A 84 6.75 -13.11 6.56
C LEU A 84 6.82 -14.04 7.78
N ASN A 85 6.59 -13.50 8.98
CA ASN A 85 6.71 -14.25 10.22
C ASN A 85 5.51 -15.17 10.48
N ILE A 86 4.29 -14.74 10.13
CA ILE A 86 3.06 -15.47 10.45
C ILE A 86 2.60 -16.43 9.35
N ALA A 87 3.02 -16.23 8.10
CA ALA A 87 2.64 -17.11 7.00
C ALA A 87 3.07 -18.56 7.30
N PRO A 88 2.17 -19.56 7.27
CA PRO A 88 2.55 -20.95 7.53
C PRO A 88 3.20 -21.60 6.30
N ASP A 89 2.86 -21.14 5.09
CA ASP A 89 3.25 -21.76 3.83
C ASP A 89 4.63 -21.32 3.34
N HIS A 90 5.44 -22.27 2.87
CA HIS A 90 6.80 -21.98 2.42
C HIS A 90 6.84 -21.04 1.21
N GLU A 91 5.94 -21.21 0.26
CA GLU A 91 5.84 -20.40 -0.95
C GLU A 91 5.49 -18.95 -0.64
N ALA A 92 4.60 -18.74 0.34
CA ALA A 92 4.26 -17.42 0.84
C ALA A 92 5.44 -16.78 1.58
N LYS A 93 6.16 -17.54 2.43
CA LYS A 93 7.39 -17.03 3.08
C LYS A 93 8.46 -16.61 2.09
N LEU A 94 8.68 -17.41 1.03
CA LEU A 94 9.62 -17.06 -0.03
C LEU A 94 9.22 -15.74 -0.69
N TYR A 95 7.94 -15.58 -1.03
CA TYR A 95 7.42 -14.33 -1.57
C TYR A 95 7.58 -13.15 -0.58
N TYR A 96 7.15 -13.30 0.68
CA TYR A 96 7.23 -12.20 1.65
C TYR A 96 8.67 -11.79 1.97
N SER A 97 9.65 -12.67 1.79
CA SER A 97 11.06 -12.28 1.90
C SER A 97 11.47 -11.21 0.87
N THR A 98 10.88 -11.23 -0.33
CA THR A 98 11.11 -10.18 -1.34
C THR A 98 10.32 -8.93 -1.00
N MET A 99 9.06 -9.08 -0.56
CA MET A 99 8.22 -7.93 -0.19
C MET A 99 8.83 -7.11 0.95
N VAL A 100 9.33 -7.74 2.03
CA VAL A 100 10.04 -7.01 3.12
C VAL A 100 11.19 -6.17 2.57
N GLN A 101 11.89 -6.70 1.59
CA GLN A 101 13.03 -6.05 0.97
C GLN A 101 12.59 -4.91 0.02
N ASP A 102 11.48 -5.08 -0.71
CA ASP A 102 10.83 -4.03 -1.49
C ASP A 102 10.42 -2.84 -0.59
N GLU A 103 9.64 -3.08 0.45
CA GLU A 103 9.13 -2.03 1.34
C GLU A 103 10.25 -1.29 2.08
N SER A 104 11.32 -2.02 2.44
CA SER A 104 12.51 -1.41 3.03
C SER A 104 13.18 -0.43 2.05
N ARG A 105 13.25 -0.78 0.76
CA ARG A 105 13.80 0.11 -0.27
C ARG A 105 12.90 1.29 -0.58
N HIS A 106 11.59 1.07 -0.62
CA HIS A 106 10.63 2.15 -0.81
C HIS A 106 10.78 3.18 0.29
N THR A 107 10.80 2.72 1.55
CA THR A 107 11.06 3.55 2.74
C THR A 107 12.41 4.28 2.66
N GLU A 108 13.49 3.59 2.29
CA GLU A 108 14.82 4.22 2.11
C GLU A 108 14.78 5.34 1.06
N ALA A 109 14.16 5.08 -0.10
CA ALA A 109 14.04 6.07 -1.18
C ALA A 109 13.22 7.29 -0.75
N TRP A 110 12.12 7.09 -0.03
CA TRP A 110 11.32 8.18 0.51
C TRP A 110 12.04 9.01 1.56
N LEU A 111 12.76 8.36 2.48
CA LEU A 111 13.57 9.04 3.50
C LEU A 111 14.63 9.94 2.85
N ARG A 112 15.34 9.41 1.84
CA ARG A 112 16.33 10.17 1.09
C ARG A 112 15.70 11.35 0.34
N LEU A 113 14.62 11.10 -0.41
CA LEU A 113 13.92 12.14 -1.17
C LEU A 113 13.38 13.24 -0.25
N SER A 114 12.78 12.86 0.90
CA SER A 114 12.33 13.79 1.93
C SER A 114 13.46 14.70 2.40
N GLY A 115 14.64 14.13 2.67
CA GLY A 115 15.86 14.89 3.01
C GLY A 115 16.23 15.93 1.95
N GLU A 116 16.23 15.57 0.67
CA GLU A 116 16.59 16.47 -0.45
C GLU A 116 15.63 17.65 -0.59
N ILE A 117 14.37 17.49 -0.17
CA ILE A 117 13.34 18.55 -0.25
C ILE A 117 13.09 19.26 1.09
N GLY A 118 13.98 19.09 2.07
CA GLY A 118 13.95 19.80 3.36
C GLY A 118 13.08 19.17 4.43
N GLY A 119 12.96 17.85 4.42
CA GLY A 119 12.33 17.04 5.44
C GLY A 119 10.82 16.88 5.27
N THR A 120 10.24 16.15 6.23
CA THR A 120 8.83 15.78 6.27
C THR A 120 7.92 16.97 6.59
N ALA A 121 6.63 16.76 6.34
CA ALA A 121 5.53 17.67 6.70
C ALA A 121 4.62 17.00 7.76
N GLU A 122 3.38 17.49 7.89
CA GLU A 122 2.38 16.89 8.78
C GLU A 122 2.01 15.46 8.34
N ARG A 123 2.02 14.52 9.29
CA ARG A 123 1.57 13.13 9.12
C ARG A 123 0.05 13.06 9.10
N ASP A 124 -0.49 12.08 8.39
CA ASP A 124 -1.92 11.80 8.37
C ASP A 124 -2.32 10.96 9.60
N PRO A 125 -3.08 11.51 10.56
CA PRO A 125 -3.46 10.76 11.76
C PRO A 125 -4.41 9.59 11.46
N HIS A 126 -5.19 9.66 10.37
CA HIS A 126 -6.10 8.58 9.99
C HIS A 126 -5.34 7.44 9.34
N LEU A 127 -4.25 7.73 8.61
CA LEU A 127 -3.36 6.69 8.10
C LEU A 127 -2.67 5.93 9.25
N ASP A 128 -2.22 6.62 10.29
CA ASP A 128 -1.68 5.98 11.50
C ASP A 128 -2.73 5.08 12.18
N ALA A 129 -3.99 5.52 12.26
CA ALA A 129 -5.08 4.74 12.81
C ALA A 129 -5.39 3.48 11.98
N LEU A 130 -5.47 3.61 10.65
CA LEU A 130 -5.67 2.47 9.74
C LEU A 130 -4.53 1.46 9.86
N ALA A 131 -3.31 1.95 10.00
CA ALA A 131 -2.14 1.10 10.17
C ALA A 131 -2.24 0.29 11.45
N HIS A 132 -2.57 0.95 12.57
CA HIS A 132 -2.76 0.28 13.85
C HIS A 132 -3.85 -0.79 13.76
N MET A 133 -4.99 -0.48 13.13
CA MET A 133 -6.07 -1.45 12.93
C MET A 133 -5.64 -2.66 12.09
N THR A 134 -4.80 -2.45 11.07
CA THR A 134 -4.30 -3.52 10.18
C THR A 134 -3.21 -4.36 10.85
N LEU A 135 -2.29 -3.72 11.58
CA LEU A 135 -1.22 -4.36 12.34
C LEU A 135 -1.76 -5.20 13.51
N GLU A 136 -2.90 -4.83 14.08
CA GLU A 136 -3.58 -5.56 15.15
C GLU A 136 -4.64 -6.56 14.64
N ALA A 137 -4.79 -6.73 13.33
CA ALA A 137 -5.70 -7.76 12.79
C ALA A 137 -5.34 -9.16 13.30
N ASP A 138 -6.37 -9.96 13.63
CA ASP A 138 -6.21 -11.21 14.38
C ASP A 138 -5.72 -12.38 13.50
N THR A 139 -5.97 -12.33 12.19
CA THR A 139 -5.72 -13.45 11.29
C THR A 139 -4.86 -13.08 10.09
N LEU A 140 -4.20 -14.09 9.52
CA LEU A 140 -3.39 -13.93 8.31
C LEU A 140 -4.25 -13.46 7.13
N GLU A 141 -5.42 -14.06 6.93
CA GLU A 141 -6.36 -13.70 5.85
C GLU A 141 -6.77 -12.23 5.97
N GLU A 142 -7.05 -11.76 7.19
CA GLU A 142 -7.42 -10.36 7.42
C GLU A 142 -6.27 -9.41 7.02
N LYS A 143 -5.03 -9.75 7.40
CA LYS A 143 -3.84 -8.96 7.05
C LYS A 143 -3.56 -8.96 5.55
N VAL A 144 -3.60 -10.13 4.91
CA VAL A 144 -3.35 -10.27 3.46
C VAL A 144 -4.42 -9.53 2.67
N PHE A 145 -5.69 -9.69 3.03
CA PHE A 145 -6.80 -8.99 2.39
C PHE A 145 -6.66 -7.47 2.51
N GLN A 146 -6.49 -6.95 3.73
CA GLN A 146 -6.42 -5.51 3.95
C GLN A 146 -5.19 -4.90 3.28
N MET A 147 -4.00 -5.45 3.53
CA MET A 147 -2.75 -4.91 3.00
C MET A 147 -2.66 -5.10 1.49
N GLN A 148 -2.69 -6.34 1.01
CA GLN A 148 -2.31 -6.66 -0.37
C GLN A 148 -3.49 -6.67 -1.35
N VAL A 149 -4.69 -7.07 -0.91
CA VAL A 149 -5.85 -7.04 -1.81
C VAL A 149 -6.41 -5.63 -1.91
N PHE A 150 -6.57 -4.93 -0.78
CA PHE A 150 -7.16 -3.60 -0.74
C PHE A 150 -6.14 -2.47 -0.87
N TYR A 151 -5.24 -2.24 0.10
CA TYR A 151 -4.36 -1.05 0.08
C TYR A 151 -3.39 -1.02 -1.10
N GLU A 152 -2.69 -2.13 -1.39
CA GLU A 152 -1.78 -2.22 -2.55
C GLU A 152 -2.51 -1.95 -3.88
N ARG A 153 -3.79 -2.32 -3.98
CA ARG A 153 -4.56 -2.01 -5.18
C ARG A 153 -4.77 -0.50 -5.33
N LEU A 154 -5.07 0.19 -4.23
CA LEU A 154 -5.43 1.60 -4.24
C LEU A 154 -4.18 2.48 -4.42
N ILE A 155 -3.05 2.11 -3.83
CA ILE A 155 -1.81 2.90 -3.90
C ILE A 155 -1.26 2.99 -5.32
N ILE A 156 -1.42 1.93 -6.13
CA ILE A 156 -1.05 1.90 -7.56
C ILE A 156 -1.67 3.09 -8.33
N SER A 157 -2.94 3.42 -8.06
CA SER A 157 -3.62 4.53 -8.74
C SER A 157 -3.04 5.89 -8.31
N ARG A 158 -2.65 6.00 -7.03
CA ARG A 158 -2.03 7.18 -6.43
C ARG A 158 -0.62 7.40 -6.98
N PHE A 159 0.22 6.37 -7.04
CA PHE A 159 1.56 6.50 -7.63
C PHE A 159 1.51 6.90 -9.10
N ARG A 160 0.61 6.33 -9.89
CA ARG A 160 0.38 6.78 -11.27
C ARG A 160 -0.06 8.24 -11.35
N LEU A 161 -0.86 8.73 -10.40
CA LEU A 161 -1.27 10.13 -10.35
C LEU A 161 -0.09 11.05 -9.99
N ILE A 162 0.71 10.65 -9.00
CA ILE A 162 1.89 11.41 -8.55
C ILE A 162 2.89 11.49 -9.71
N ALA A 163 3.24 10.36 -10.33
CA ALA A 163 4.14 10.29 -11.48
C ALA A 163 3.69 11.23 -12.62
N ARG A 164 2.39 11.18 -13.00
CA ARG A 164 1.85 12.10 -14.02
C ARG A 164 1.94 13.57 -13.63
N SER A 165 1.88 13.87 -12.33
CA SER A 165 1.95 15.22 -11.79
C SER A 165 3.39 15.70 -11.54
N SER A 166 4.37 14.79 -11.64
CA SER A 166 5.78 15.04 -11.35
C SER A 166 6.71 14.73 -12.51
N ARG A 167 6.25 14.95 -13.75
CA ARG A 167 7.02 14.57 -14.95
C ARG A 167 8.41 15.20 -15.01
N GLY A 168 9.39 14.41 -15.41
CA GLY A 168 10.80 14.78 -15.55
C GLY A 168 11.55 14.89 -14.23
N THR A 169 11.03 14.32 -13.15
CA THR A 169 11.64 14.42 -11.80
C THR A 169 11.94 13.05 -11.23
N LEU A 170 12.81 12.99 -10.21
CA LEU A 170 13.08 11.75 -9.50
C LEU A 170 11.81 11.13 -8.90
N LEU A 171 10.90 11.96 -8.39
CA LEU A 171 9.59 11.51 -7.89
C LEU A 171 8.77 10.73 -8.94
N GLU A 172 8.87 11.08 -10.24
CA GLU A 172 8.19 10.29 -11.28
C GLU A 172 8.80 8.91 -11.43
N ASP A 173 10.13 8.81 -11.53
CA ASP A 173 10.82 7.51 -11.67
C ASP A 173 10.54 6.62 -10.45
N LEU A 174 10.67 7.18 -9.25
CA LEU A 174 10.33 6.47 -8.01
C LEU A 174 8.90 5.92 -8.04
N CYS A 175 7.90 6.77 -8.30
CA CYS A 175 6.51 6.31 -8.35
C CYS A 175 6.22 5.29 -9.46
N ASN A 176 6.93 5.32 -10.59
CA ASN A 176 6.77 4.31 -11.64
C ASN A 176 7.32 2.94 -11.22
N ARG A 177 8.42 2.92 -10.46
CA ARG A 177 9.00 1.69 -9.89
C ARG A 177 8.08 1.11 -8.81
N LEU A 178 7.63 1.93 -7.87
CA LEU A 178 6.68 1.50 -6.84
C LEU A 178 5.38 0.98 -7.45
N THR A 179 4.85 1.65 -8.49
CA THR A 179 3.69 1.14 -9.26
C THR A 179 3.88 -0.29 -9.79
N THR A 180 5.12 -0.70 -10.09
CA THR A 180 5.44 -2.06 -10.54
C THR A 180 5.50 -3.03 -9.38
N ASP A 181 6.19 -2.65 -8.30
CA ASP A 181 6.34 -3.46 -7.09
C ASP A 181 4.98 -3.73 -6.44
N ASP A 182 4.16 -2.71 -6.19
CA ASP A 182 2.83 -2.86 -5.59
C ASP A 182 1.87 -3.64 -6.50
N GLY A 183 2.09 -3.57 -7.82
CA GLY A 183 1.38 -4.40 -8.79
C GLY A 183 1.70 -5.89 -8.61
N ILE A 184 2.95 -6.20 -8.29
CA ILE A 184 3.41 -7.54 -7.92
C ILE A 184 2.85 -7.91 -6.53
N HIS A 185 2.86 -6.99 -5.58
CA HIS A 185 2.36 -7.23 -4.22
C HIS A 185 0.87 -7.52 -4.19
N HIS A 186 0.08 -6.69 -4.87
CA HIS A 186 -1.33 -6.93 -5.06
C HIS A 186 -1.59 -8.28 -5.75
N GLY A 187 -0.83 -8.57 -6.81
CA GLY A 187 -0.95 -9.83 -7.54
C GLY A 187 -0.65 -11.06 -6.67
N ALA A 188 0.40 -11.00 -5.87
CA ALA A 188 0.78 -12.05 -4.93
C ALA A 188 -0.26 -12.23 -3.83
N GLY A 189 -0.75 -11.12 -3.25
CA GLY A 189 -1.84 -11.12 -2.28
C GLY A 189 -3.11 -11.78 -2.84
N MET A 190 -3.53 -11.40 -4.04
CA MET A 190 -4.67 -12.04 -4.72
C MET A 190 -4.46 -13.55 -4.93
N ALA A 191 -3.25 -13.98 -5.30
CA ALA A 191 -2.94 -15.39 -5.49
C ALA A 191 -2.99 -16.17 -4.17
N TYR A 192 -2.44 -15.59 -3.10
CA TYR A 192 -2.37 -16.26 -1.81
C TYR A 192 -3.70 -16.25 -1.07
N GLU A 193 -4.42 -15.12 -1.10
CA GLU A 193 -5.76 -14.99 -0.51
C GLU A 193 -6.74 -16.00 -1.11
N LYS A 194 -6.61 -16.29 -2.41
CA LYS A 194 -7.40 -17.36 -3.04
C LYS A 194 -7.14 -18.74 -2.42
N VAL A 195 -5.88 -19.04 -2.07
CA VAL A 195 -5.52 -20.29 -1.40
C VAL A 195 -6.09 -20.31 0.01
N LEU A 196 -5.89 -19.24 0.77
CA LEU A 196 -6.39 -19.11 2.14
C LEU A 196 -7.92 -19.26 2.21
N LEU A 197 -8.64 -18.61 1.30
CA LEU A 197 -10.10 -18.59 1.28
C LEU A 197 -10.75 -19.82 0.62
N GLN A 198 -9.98 -20.69 -0.04
CA GLN A 198 -10.52 -21.90 -0.67
C GLN A 198 -11.17 -22.82 0.37
N ASN A 199 -10.53 -22.98 1.53
CA ASN A 199 -11.01 -23.83 2.63
C ASN A 199 -11.47 -23.04 3.86
N ALA A 200 -11.46 -21.71 3.79
CA ALA A 200 -11.92 -20.86 4.88
C ALA A 200 -13.42 -21.08 5.19
N SER A 201 -13.73 -21.15 6.48
CA SER A 201 -15.10 -21.27 6.96
C SER A 201 -15.93 -20.04 6.58
N LYS A 202 -17.27 -20.18 6.54
CA LYS A 202 -18.17 -19.03 6.38
C LYS A 202 -17.94 -17.96 7.46
N GLN A 203 -17.64 -18.39 8.69
CA GLN A 203 -17.35 -17.48 9.79
C GLN A 203 -16.07 -16.67 9.53
N THR A 204 -15.02 -17.30 9.00
CA THR A 204 -13.78 -16.61 8.63
C THR A 204 -14.05 -15.57 7.54
N LYS A 205 -14.81 -15.93 6.50
CA LYS A 205 -15.17 -15.00 5.43
C LYS A 205 -16.01 -13.82 5.94
N GLN A 206 -16.96 -14.07 6.84
CA GLN A 206 -17.74 -13.01 7.47
C GLN A 206 -16.85 -12.04 8.27
N LYS A 207 -15.86 -12.55 9.02
CA LYS A 207 -14.93 -11.70 9.76
C LYS A 207 -14.16 -10.72 8.87
N LEU A 208 -13.85 -11.10 7.63
CA LEU A 208 -13.22 -10.18 6.67
C LEU A 208 -14.15 -9.04 6.26
N VAL A 209 -15.44 -9.34 6.07
CA VAL A 209 -16.48 -8.33 5.78
C VAL A 209 -16.67 -7.40 6.97
N ASP A 210 -16.74 -7.95 8.19
CA ASP A 210 -16.84 -7.18 9.43
C ASP A 210 -15.61 -6.29 9.63
N ALA A 211 -14.41 -6.80 9.32
CA ALA A 211 -13.18 -6.04 9.37
C ALA A 211 -13.17 -4.86 8.38
N ALA A 212 -13.64 -5.08 7.16
CA ALA A 212 -13.80 -3.99 6.18
C ALA A 212 -14.76 -2.92 6.72
N ASN A 213 -15.91 -3.30 7.26
CA ASN A 213 -16.86 -2.37 7.88
C ASN A 213 -16.28 -1.57 9.05
N ARG A 214 -15.37 -2.15 9.83
CA ARG A 214 -14.64 -1.44 10.89
C ARG A 214 -13.68 -0.39 10.33
N LEU A 215 -12.95 -0.72 9.25
CA LEU A 215 -11.94 0.16 8.65
C LEU A 215 -12.53 1.31 7.83
N LEU A 216 -13.65 1.07 7.15
CA LEU A 216 -14.22 1.98 6.17
C LEU A 216 -14.40 3.44 6.65
N PRO A 217 -14.93 3.71 7.86
CA PRO A 217 -15.07 5.08 8.35
C PRO A 217 -13.74 5.83 8.41
N THR A 218 -12.71 5.21 9.00
CA THR A 218 -11.37 5.82 9.10
C THR A 218 -10.70 5.92 7.73
N PHE A 219 -10.98 4.98 6.82
CA PHE A 219 -10.50 5.04 5.44
C PHE A 219 -11.07 6.26 4.69
N VAL A 220 -12.35 6.59 4.89
CA VAL A 220 -12.95 7.82 4.34
C VAL A 220 -12.24 9.05 4.86
N GLU A 221 -11.99 9.10 6.17
CA GLU A 221 -11.30 10.23 6.78
C GLU A 221 -9.90 10.40 6.17
N HIS A 222 -9.12 9.32 6.06
CA HIS A 222 -7.83 9.31 5.36
C HIS A 222 -7.94 9.78 3.91
N ALA A 223 -8.87 9.23 3.12
CA ALA A 223 -9.03 9.56 1.72
C ALA A 223 -9.33 11.06 1.50
N LEU A 224 -10.09 11.66 2.41
CA LEU A 224 -10.50 13.06 2.39
C LEU A 224 -9.54 13.98 3.17
N TRP A 225 -8.56 13.43 3.90
CA TRP A 225 -7.67 14.20 4.75
C TRP A 225 -6.73 15.10 3.94
N ARG A 226 -6.64 16.38 4.32
CA ARG A 226 -5.75 17.35 3.69
C ARG A 226 -5.07 18.17 4.79
N PRO A 227 -3.73 18.12 4.90
CA PRO A 227 -3.00 18.97 5.84
C PRO A 227 -3.04 20.43 5.38
N LYS A 228 -2.61 21.33 6.26
CA LYS A 228 -2.64 22.79 6.03
C LYS A 228 -1.97 23.20 4.72
N GLU A 229 -0.88 22.53 4.36
CA GLU A 229 -0.09 22.77 3.14
C GLU A 229 -0.90 22.52 1.86
N ARG A 230 -1.98 21.72 1.94
CA ARG A 230 -2.87 21.40 0.83
C ARG A 230 -4.28 21.97 0.97
N ALA A 231 -4.58 22.68 2.06
CA ALA A 231 -5.91 23.22 2.34
C ALA A 231 -6.45 24.16 1.24
N PHE A 232 -5.55 24.90 0.56
CA PHE A 232 -5.94 25.79 -0.55
C PHE A 232 -6.39 25.04 -1.81
N ILE A 233 -5.99 23.76 -1.96
CA ILE A 233 -6.40 22.88 -3.06
C ILE A 233 -7.65 22.09 -2.67
N GLY A 234 -7.81 21.73 -1.38
CA GLY A 234 -8.88 20.87 -0.89
C GLY A 234 -10.28 21.30 -1.31
N ARG A 235 -10.62 22.60 -1.21
CA ARG A 235 -11.95 23.09 -1.62
C ARG A 235 -12.22 22.94 -3.12
N ALA A 236 -11.19 23.05 -3.96
CA ALA A 236 -11.33 22.93 -5.41
C ALA A 236 -11.38 21.47 -5.88
N MET A 237 -10.85 20.53 -5.08
CA MET A 237 -10.75 19.11 -5.43
C MET A 237 -11.75 18.23 -4.70
N HIS A 238 -12.49 18.73 -3.71
CA HIS A 238 -13.38 17.93 -2.87
C HIS A 238 -14.35 17.04 -3.65
N ALA A 239 -15.04 17.58 -4.66
CA ALA A 239 -15.97 16.78 -5.48
C ALA A 239 -15.27 15.62 -6.18
N ARG A 240 -14.04 15.84 -6.67
CA ARG A 240 -13.22 14.82 -7.32
C ARG A 240 -12.62 13.83 -6.33
N ASP A 241 -12.33 14.27 -5.11
CA ASP A 241 -11.86 13.42 -4.03
C ASP A 241 -12.98 12.45 -3.60
N ILE A 242 -14.22 12.92 -3.53
CA ILE A 242 -15.41 12.08 -3.28
C ILE A 242 -15.66 11.09 -4.44
N GLU A 243 -15.54 11.53 -5.69
CA GLU A 243 -15.67 10.66 -6.86
C GLU A 243 -14.65 9.52 -6.83
N ARG A 244 -13.37 9.84 -6.56
CA ARG A 244 -12.31 8.84 -6.41
C ARG A 244 -12.54 7.88 -5.25
N LEU A 245 -12.99 8.40 -4.10
CA LEU A 245 -13.34 7.56 -2.97
C LEU A 245 -14.40 6.53 -3.36
N LYS A 246 -15.43 6.93 -4.11
CA LYS A 246 -16.45 5.99 -4.62
C LYS A 246 -15.85 4.95 -5.57
N GLU A 247 -15.01 5.36 -6.50
CA GLU A 247 -14.30 4.45 -7.41
C GLU A 247 -13.43 3.43 -6.64
N ASP A 248 -12.68 3.89 -5.64
CA ASP A 248 -11.81 3.05 -4.79
C ASP A 248 -12.65 2.02 -4.01
N LEU A 249 -13.79 2.44 -3.43
CA LEU A 249 -14.71 1.57 -2.71
C LEU A 249 -15.33 0.51 -3.62
N GLU A 250 -15.78 0.89 -4.81
CA GLU A 250 -16.32 -0.05 -5.80
C GLU A 250 -15.26 -1.07 -6.26
N ILE A 251 -13.99 -0.65 -6.40
CA ILE A 251 -12.89 -1.57 -6.69
C ILE A 251 -12.74 -2.58 -5.55
N GLY A 252 -12.76 -2.12 -4.29
CA GLY A 252 -12.67 -2.99 -3.12
C GLY A 252 -13.78 -4.05 -3.08
N VAL A 253 -15.02 -3.64 -3.32
CA VAL A 253 -16.19 -4.53 -3.41
C VAL A 253 -15.98 -5.61 -4.49
N ARG A 254 -15.60 -5.21 -5.71
CA ARG A 254 -15.37 -6.16 -6.82
C ARG A 254 -14.24 -7.15 -6.53
N LEU A 255 -13.18 -6.70 -5.84
CA LEU A 255 -12.07 -7.58 -5.46
C LEU A 255 -12.52 -8.61 -4.42
N ALA A 256 -13.24 -8.18 -3.39
CA ALA A 256 -13.83 -9.05 -2.38
C ALA A 256 -14.77 -10.10 -2.98
N GLU A 257 -15.67 -9.70 -3.89
CA GLU A 257 -16.56 -10.61 -4.61
C GLU A 257 -15.78 -11.63 -5.44
N SER A 258 -14.70 -11.22 -6.10
CA SER A 258 -13.85 -12.12 -6.90
C SER A 258 -13.16 -13.21 -6.07
N LEU A 259 -13.03 -12.98 -4.76
CA LEU A 259 -12.49 -13.92 -3.78
C LEU A 259 -13.60 -14.76 -3.10
N GLY A 260 -14.86 -14.58 -3.52
CA GLY A 260 -16.01 -15.30 -3.00
C GLY A 260 -16.47 -14.83 -1.62
N LEU A 261 -16.21 -13.56 -1.28
CA LEU A 261 -16.79 -12.91 -0.10
C LEU A 261 -18.19 -12.36 -0.43
N ASP A 262 -19.13 -12.57 0.48
CA ASP A 262 -20.46 -11.94 0.40
C ASP A 262 -20.36 -10.52 0.98
N VAL A 263 -20.36 -9.53 0.09
CA VAL A 263 -20.21 -8.12 0.46
C VAL A 263 -21.53 -7.38 0.55
N SER A 264 -22.67 -8.10 0.56
CA SER A 264 -23.99 -7.48 0.68
C SER A 264 -24.18 -6.69 1.98
N GLU A 265 -23.40 -7.03 3.02
CA GLU A 265 -23.40 -6.36 4.32
C GLU A 265 -22.33 -5.27 4.45
N VAL A 266 -21.57 -4.96 3.38
CA VAL A 266 -20.58 -3.86 3.41
C VAL A 266 -21.29 -2.52 3.47
N GLN A 267 -21.04 -1.76 4.53
CA GLN A 267 -21.63 -0.46 4.80
C GLN A 267 -20.83 0.62 4.11
N LEU A 268 -21.08 0.80 2.82
CA LEU A 268 -20.42 1.86 2.06
C LEU A 268 -20.85 3.24 2.62
N PRO A 269 -19.88 4.08 2.97
CA PRO A 269 -20.16 5.44 3.42
C PRO A 269 -20.82 6.23 2.28
N VAL A 270 -21.94 6.89 2.58
CA VAL A 270 -22.78 7.66 1.64
C VAL A 270 -22.13 8.98 1.23
#